data_AF-A0A1R1C588-F1
#
_entry.id   AF-A0A1R1C588-F1
#
_cell.length_a   1.000
_cell.length_b   1.000
_cell.length_c   1.000
_cell.angle_alpha   90.00
_cell.angle_beta   90.00
_cell.angle_gamma   90.00
#
_symmetry.space_group_name_H-M   'P 1'
#
loop_
_entity.id
_entity.type
_entity.pdbx_description
1 polymer ?
#
loop_
_entity_poly.entity_id
_entity_poly.type
_entity_poly.pdbx_seq_one_letter_code
_entity_poly.pdbx_strand_id
1 'polypeptide(L)'
;MTTTIQEPEKKFVTVSRQEGRYTLGSTEESARYYFVIEREDAPDLWKSFLVDLEKDDISIEEQTPLEIANAIKEVYDSYWVHTGMDNIRDMIQYLESIEAEEAAAREAYELEYAKYQVAYWTERVNDLTHQ
;
A
#
# COMPACT_ATOMS: atom_id res chain seq x y z
N MET A 1 -8.50 -18.86 30.41
CA MET A 1 -7.47 -18.94 29.36
C MET A 1 -7.70 -17.76 28.47
N THR A 2 -6.80 -16.78 28.44
CA THR A 2 -6.91 -15.61 27.56
C THR A 2 -6.61 -16.13 26.16
N THR A 3 -7.62 -16.21 25.30
CA THR A 3 -7.42 -16.54 23.90
C THR A 3 -6.64 -15.39 23.29
N THR A 4 -5.40 -15.60 22.85
CA THR A 4 -4.66 -14.54 22.16
C THR A 4 -5.35 -14.30 20.82
N ILE A 5 -6.11 -13.22 20.73
CA ILE A 5 -6.74 -12.75 19.50
C ILE A 5 -5.64 -12.10 18.67
N GLN A 6 -5.28 -12.70 17.54
CA GLN A 6 -4.20 -12.23 16.66
C GLN A 6 -4.79 -11.51 15.45
N GLU A 7 -4.25 -10.33 15.13
CA GLU A 7 -4.61 -9.60 13.92
C GLU A 7 -4.17 -10.39 12.67
N PRO A 8 -5.04 -10.53 11.64
CA PRO A 8 -4.65 -11.22 10.42
C PRO A 8 -3.49 -10.51 9.70
N GLU A 9 -2.68 -11.27 9.01
CA GLU A 9 -1.58 -10.76 8.19
C GLU A 9 -2.07 -10.36 6.79
N LYS A 10 -1.52 -9.28 6.24
CA LYS A 10 -1.81 -8.85 4.86
C LYS A 10 -0.97 -9.69 3.90
N LYS A 11 -1.63 -10.48 3.04
CA LYS A 11 -1.00 -11.35 2.03
C LYS A 11 -1.18 -10.85 0.60
N PHE A 12 -1.33 -9.54 0.47
CA PHE A 12 -1.52 -8.82 -0.77
C PHE A 12 -0.57 -7.61 -0.76
N VAL A 13 -0.29 -7.06 -1.93
CA VAL A 13 0.55 -5.88 -2.09
C VAL A 13 -0.04 -4.73 -1.30
N THR A 14 0.82 -4.04 -0.53
CA THR A 14 0.44 -2.82 0.18
C THR A 14 1.32 -1.67 -0.28
N VAL A 15 0.81 -0.45 -0.14
CA VAL A 15 1.56 0.75 -0.44
C VAL A 15 1.68 1.59 0.82
N SER A 16 2.88 2.12 1.05
CA SER A 16 3.12 3.11 2.10
C SER A 16 3.56 4.42 1.47
N ARG A 17 3.11 5.53 2.05
CA ARG A 17 3.48 6.88 1.66
C ARG A 17 4.28 7.54 2.77
N GLN A 18 5.38 8.19 2.42
CA GLN A 18 6.20 8.96 3.35
C GLN A 18 6.65 10.25 2.69
N GLU A 19 6.62 11.36 3.42
CA GLU A 19 7.14 12.64 2.95
C GLU A 19 8.57 12.83 3.45
N GLY A 20 9.42 13.43 2.61
CA GLY A 20 10.77 13.77 3.03
C GLY A 20 11.69 14.21 1.90
N ARG A 21 12.96 14.43 2.26
CA ARG A 21 14.02 14.81 1.32
C ARG A 21 14.75 13.57 0.83
N TYR A 22 14.43 13.15 -0.38
CA TYR A 22 14.99 11.94 -0.98
C TYR A 22 16.14 12.22 -1.96
N THR A 23 16.34 13.49 -2.33
CA THR A 23 17.44 13.91 -3.21
C THR A 23 18.56 14.56 -2.41
N LEU A 24 19.77 14.03 -2.53
CA LEU A 24 20.94 14.54 -1.81
C LEU A 24 21.23 16.00 -2.19
N GLY A 25 21.22 16.89 -1.20
CA GLY A 25 21.48 18.32 -1.40
C GLY A 25 20.27 19.14 -1.88
N SER A 26 19.09 18.51 -2.04
CA SER A 26 17.86 19.26 -2.30
C SER A 26 17.26 19.79 -1.00
N THR A 27 16.68 20.99 -1.07
CA THR A 27 15.80 21.53 -0.03
C THR A 27 14.35 21.12 -0.22
N GLU A 28 14.01 20.56 -1.39
CA GLU A 28 12.67 20.17 -1.77
C GLU A 28 12.29 18.83 -1.16
N GLU A 29 11.05 18.74 -0.71
CA GLU A 29 10.44 17.52 -0.19
C GLU A 29 9.59 16.86 -1.28
N SER A 30 9.54 15.53 -1.24
CA SER A 30 8.76 14.71 -2.16
C SER A 30 7.98 13.69 -1.35
N ALA A 31 6.86 13.22 -1.90
CA ALA A 31 6.18 12.04 -1.43
C ALA A 31 6.86 10.80 -2.02
N ARG A 32 7.20 9.84 -1.17
CA ARG A 32 7.69 8.52 -1.56
C ARG A 32 6.59 7.49 -1.39
N TYR A 33 6.24 6.83 -2.49
CA TYR A 33 5.37 5.66 -2.52
C TYR A 33 6.24 4.40 -2.56
N TYR A 34 6.10 3.56 -1.55
CA TYR A 34 6.82 2.29 -1.47
C TYR A 34 5.84 1.11 -1.49
N PHE A 35 5.96 0.28 -2.52
CA PHE A 35 5.18 -0.94 -2.71
C PHE A 35 5.82 -2.10 -1.95
N VAL A 36 5.10 -2.64 -0.98
CA VAL A 36 5.50 -3.83 -0.24
C VAL A 36 4.94 -5.06 -0.97
N ILE A 37 5.83 -5.79 -1.63
CA ILE A 37 5.51 -7.01 -2.39
C ILE A 37 6.25 -8.17 -1.72
N GLU A 38 5.50 -8.98 -0.97
CA GLU A 38 5.99 -10.19 -0.26
C GLU A 38 5.81 -11.45 -1.11
N ARG A 39 6.09 -11.33 -2.41
CA ARG A 39 6.00 -12.42 -3.39
C ARG A 39 7.38 -12.66 -4.00
N GLU A 40 7.73 -13.92 -4.20
CA GLU A 40 9.02 -14.33 -4.79
C GLU A 40 9.04 -14.19 -6.32
N ASP A 41 7.89 -13.93 -6.95
CA ASP A 41 7.72 -13.83 -8.40
C ASP A 41 8.17 -12.48 -9.00
N ALA A 42 8.44 -11.47 -8.18
CA ALA A 42 8.89 -10.14 -8.61
C ALA A 42 10.07 -9.58 -7.78
N PRO A 43 11.23 -10.27 -7.75
CA PRO A 43 12.38 -9.83 -6.95
C PRO A 43 13.05 -8.56 -7.51
N ASP A 44 13.04 -8.40 -8.84
CA ASP A 44 13.74 -7.31 -9.55
C ASP A 44 12.85 -6.08 -9.81
N LEU A 45 11.57 -6.14 -9.41
CA LEU A 45 10.63 -5.05 -9.65
C LEU A 45 10.98 -3.82 -8.80
N TRP A 46 11.05 -2.65 -9.43
CA TRP A 46 11.33 -1.40 -8.74
C TRP A 46 10.14 -0.98 -7.85
N LYS A 47 10.37 -0.77 -6.55
CA LYS A 47 9.29 -0.62 -5.55
C LYS A 47 9.08 0.80 -5.02
N SER A 48 9.95 1.76 -5.36
CA SER A 48 9.99 3.09 -4.72
C SER A 48 9.82 4.22 -5.72
N PHE A 49 8.71 4.94 -5.68
CA PHE A 49 8.41 6.04 -6.59
C PHE A 49 8.36 7.36 -5.84
N LEU A 50 8.94 8.41 -6.42
CA LEU A 50 8.93 9.76 -5.86
C LEU A 50 7.98 10.63 -6.66
N VAL A 51 7.15 11.40 -5.97
CA VAL A 51 6.19 12.36 -6.53
C VAL A 51 6.41 13.71 -5.84
N ASP A 52 6.37 14.81 -6.59
CA ASP A 52 6.44 16.14 -5.99
C ASP A 52 5.19 16.40 -5.15
N LEU A 53 5.37 16.96 -3.94
CA LEU A 53 4.25 17.22 -3.02
C LEU A 53 3.17 18.13 -3.63
N GLU A 54 3.55 19.05 -4.53
CA GLU A 54 2.61 19.95 -5.21
C GLU A 54 1.67 19.22 -6.19
N LYS A 55 2.04 18.01 -6.62
CA LYS A 55 1.28 17.18 -7.56
C LYS A 55 0.70 15.93 -6.90
N ASP A 56 0.85 15.81 -5.59
CA ASP A 56 0.41 14.63 -4.86
C ASP A 56 -1.04 14.79 -4.38
N ASP A 57 -1.96 14.24 -5.19
CA ASP A 57 -3.39 14.12 -4.88
C ASP A 57 -3.81 12.65 -4.65
N ILE A 58 -2.85 11.77 -4.35
CA ILE A 58 -3.08 10.32 -4.30
C ILE A 58 -3.51 9.89 -2.89
N SER A 59 -4.70 9.27 -2.80
CA SER A 59 -5.31 8.82 -1.54
C SER A 59 -5.01 7.34 -1.26
N ILE A 60 -3.99 7.06 -0.44
CA ILE A 60 -3.54 5.68 -0.18
C ILE A 60 -4.55 4.81 0.58
N GLU A 61 -5.50 5.42 1.30
CA GLU A 61 -6.47 4.69 2.12
C GLU A 61 -7.71 4.26 1.31
N GLU A 62 -7.95 4.91 0.17
CA GLU A 62 -9.14 4.72 -0.65
C GLU A 62 -8.84 3.99 -1.97
N GLN A 63 -7.58 3.74 -2.27
CA GLN A 63 -7.12 3.19 -3.54
C GLN A 63 -6.39 1.86 -3.37
N THR A 64 -6.60 0.95 -4.31
CA THR A 64 -5.81 -0.27 -4.46
C THR A 64 -4.37 0.06 -4.90
N PRO A 65 -3.41 -0.86 -4.71
CA PRO A 65 -2.05 -0.67 -5.22
C PRO A 65 -1.99 -0.38 -6.72
N LEU A 66 -2.85 -1.03 -7.53
CA LEU A 66 -2.93 -0.79 -8.97
C LEU A 66 -3.43 0.61 -9.31
N GLU A 67 -4.45 1.10 -8.61
CA GLU A 67 -4.95 2.47 -8.77
C GLU A 67 -3.90 3.50 -8.36
N ILE A 68 -3.17 3.27 -7.27
CA ILE A 68 -2.06 4.12 -6.85
C ILE A 68 -0.96 4.16 -7.91
N ALA A 69 -0.59 3.00 -8.48
CA ALA A 69 0.43 2.94 -9.53
C ALA A 69 0.00 3.72 -10.79
N ASN A 70 -1.28 3.63 -11.17
CA ASN A 70 -1.84 4.44 -12.26
C ASN A 70 -1.83 5.94 -11.95
N ALA A 71 -2.20 6.34 -10.73
CA ALA A 71 -2.15 7.75 -10.31
C ALA A 71 -0.72 8.32 -10.35
N ILE A 72 0.28 7.56 -9.86
CA ILE A 72 1.70 7.93 -9.97
C ILE A 72 2.10 8.10 -11.44
N LYS A 73 1.66 7.20 -12.33
CA LYS A 73 1.94 7.31 -13.76
C LYS A 73 1.32 8.58 -14.35
N GLU A 74 0.10 8.96 -13.97
CA GLU A 74 -0.52 10.21 -14.42
C GLU A 74 0.28 11.44 -13.98
N VAL A 75 0.78 11.44 -12.74
CA VAL A 75 1.69 12.48 -12.26
C VAL A 75 2.97 12.49 -13.11
N TYR A 76 3.53 11.32 -13.43
CA TYR A 76 4.74 11.23 -14.26
C TYR A 76 4.53 11.69 -15.70
N ASP A 77 3.37 11.40 -16.29
CA ASP A 77 2.99 11.87 -17.62
C ASP A 77 2.84 13.40 -17.67
N SER A 78 2.59 14.05 -16.52
CA SER A 78 2.54 15.52 -16.42
C SER A 78 3.92 16.19 -16.39
N TYR A 79 5.01 15.43 -16.25
CA TYR A 79 6.37 15.96 -16.28
C TYR A 79 6.94 16.02 -17.70
N TRP A 80 7.71 17.06 -18.00
CA TRP A 80 8.39 17.19 -19.29
C TRP A 80 9.48 16.12 -19.50
N VAL A 81 10.17 15.73 -18.42
CA VAL A 81 11.18 14.66 -18.40
C VAL A 81 11.06 13.94 -17.05
N HIS A 82 10.90 12.62 -17.08
CA HIS A 82 10.93 11.79 -15.88
C HIS A 82 11.61 10.44 -16.16
N THR A 83 12.55 10.03 -15.31
CA THR A 83 13.37 8.81 -15.49
C THR A 83 12.71 7.54 -14.94
N GLY A 84 11.67 7.67 -14.12
CA GLY A 84 10.93 6.55 -13.53
C GLY A 84 9.77 6.00 -14.36
N MET A 85 9.58 6.46 -15.60
CA MET A 85 8.41 6.12 -16.41
C MET A 85 8.36 4.62 -16.79
N ASP A 86 9.50 4.02 -17.12
CA ASP A 86 9.53 2.60 -17.47
C ASP A 86 9.30 1.73 -16.22
N ASN A 87 9.90 2.09 -15.09
CA ASN A 87 9.68 1.40 -13.81
C ASN A 87 8.20 1.41 -13.37
N ILE A 88 7.48 2.53 -13.54
CA ILE A 88 6.07 2.59 -13.15
C ILE A 88 5.18 1.77 -14.10
N ARG A 89 5.53 1.71 -15.40
CA ARG A 89 4.83 0.84 -16.36
C ARG A 89 5.02 -0.64 -16.02
N ASP A 90 6.24 -1.03 -15.68
CA ASP A 90 6.54 -2.41 -15.26
C ASP A 90 5.77 -2.77 -13.97
N MET A 91 5.69 -1.84 -13.01
CA MET A 91 4.88 -2.01 -11.80
C MET A 91 3.40 -2.17 -12.13
N ILE A 92 2.84 -1.33 -12.99
CA ILE A 92 1.43 -1.44 -13.42
C ILE A 92 1.19 -2.79 -14.10
N GLN A 93 2.03 -3.18 -15.05
CA GLN A 93 1.87 -4.44 -15.76
C GLN A 93 1.94 -5.65 -14.82
N TYR A 94 2.83 -5.60 -13.83
CA TYR A 94 2.90 -6.62 -12.79
C TYR A 94 1.60 -6.67 -11.97
N LEU A 95 1.15 -5.52 -11.44
CA LEU A 95 -0.06 -5.44 -10.62
C LEU A 95 -1.30 -5.90 -11.39
N GLU A 96 -1.44 -5.51 -12.66
CA GLU A 96 -2.51 -5.99 -13.55
C GLU A 96 -2.49 -7.52 -13.69
N SER A 97 -1.31 -8.13 -13.75
CA SER A 97 -1.17 -9.58 -13.92
C SER A 97 -1.59 -10.39 -12.69
N ILE A 98 -1.57 -9.78 -11.50
CA ILE A 98 -1.93 -10.43 -10.23
C ILE A 98 -3.24 -9.90 -9.62
N GLU A 99 -3.90 -8.92 -10.25
CA GLU A 99 -5.02 -8.17 -9.66
C GLU A 99 -6.19 -9.06 -9.20
N ALA A 100 -6.48 -10.14 -9.94
CA ALA A 100 -7.53 -11.08 -9.54
C ALA A 100 -7.18 -11.84 -8.24
N GLU A 101 -5.91 -12.25 -8.08
CA GLU A 101 -5.43 -12.90 -6.85
C GLU A 101 -5.41 -11.90 -5.68
N GLU A 102 -4.97 -10.68 -5.95
CA GLU A 102 -4.91 -9.58 -4.99
C GLU A 102 -6.30 -9.18 -4.49
N ALA A 103 -7.29 -9.08 -5.38
CA ALA A 103 -8.68 -8.79 -5.01
C ALA A 103 -9.25 -9.87 -4.07
N ALA A 104 -9.03 -11.15 -4.39
CA ALA A 104 -9.45 -12.26 -3.54
C ALA A 104 -8.73 -12.25 -2.18
N ALA A 105 -7.44 -11.93 -2.16
CA ALA A 105 -6.65 -11.83 -0.92
C ALA A 105 -7.10 -10.66 -0.04
N ARG A 106 -7.45 -9.50 -0.63
CA ARG A 106 -8.01 -8.35 0.08
C ARG A 106 -9.36 -8.66 0.69
N GLU A 107 -10.28 -9.25 -0.08
CA GLU A 107 -11.61 -9.65 0.44
C GLU A 107 -11.49 -10.66 1.59
N ALA A 108 -10.60 -11.66 1.45
CA ALA A 108 -10.35 -12.63 2.51
C ALA A 108 -9.79 -11.96 3.78
N TYR A 109 -8.86 -11.02 3.63
CA TYR A 109 -8.32 -10.26 4.75
C TYR A 109 -9.38 -9.39 5.43
N GLU A 110 -10.21 -8.68 4.67
CA GLU A 110 -11.29 -7.84 5.21
C GLU A 110 -12.25 -8.65 6.07
N LEU A 111 -12.62 -9.85 5.60
CA LEU A 111 -13.46 -10.76 6.35
C LEU A 111 -12.80 -11.23 7.66
N GLU A 112 -11.54 -11.67 7.60
CA GLU A 112 -10.80 -12.10 8.79
C GLU A 112 -10.55 -10.93 9.76
N TYR A 113 -10.30 -9.74 9.25
CA TYR A 113 -10.10 -8.54 10.05
C TYR A 113 -11.40 -8.10 10.75
N ALA A 114 -12.53 -8.19 10.06
CA ALA A 114 -13.85 -7.95 10.68
C ALA A 114 -14.13 -8.94 11.82
N LYS A 115 -13.82 -10.23 11.63
CA LYS A 115 -13.93 -11.25 12.69
C LYS A 115 -13.01 -10.93 13.87
N TYR A 116 -11.76 -10.56 13.59
CA TYR A 116 -10.78 -10.13 14.58
C TYR A 116 -11.30 -8.95 15.41
N GLN A 117 -11.82 -7.90 14.76
CA GLN A 117 -12.38 -6.72 15.43
C GLN A 117 -13.54 -7.08 16.35
N VAL A 118 -14.49 -7.90 15.89
CA VAL A 118 -15.62 -8.37 16.71
C VAL A 118 -15.13 -9.10 17.95
N ALA A 119 -14.16 -10.01 17.81
CA ALA A 119 -13.60 -10.78 18.91
C ALA A 119 -12.88 -9.87 19.92
N TYR A 120 -12.00 -8.99 19.42
CA TYR A 120 -11.23 -8.03 20.21
C TYR A 120 -12.13 -7.14 21.06
N TRP A 121 -13.16 -6.54 20.44
CA TRP A 121 -14.08 -5.67 21.17
C TRP A 121 -14.99 -6.43 22.14
N THR A 122 -15.38 -7.66 21.82
CA THR A 122 -16.15 -8.50 22.74
C THR A 122 -15.35 -8.80 24.01
N GLU A 123 -14.08 -9.19 23.89
CA GLU A 123 -13.20 -9.39 25.05
C GLU A 123 -13.02 -8.08 25.82
N ARG A 124 -12.74 -6.98 25.12
CA ARG A 124 -12.53 -5.67 25.73
C ARG A 124 -13.75 -5.19 26.53
N VAL A 125 -14.96 -5.41 26.03
CA VAL A 125 -16.20 -5.06 26.75
C VAL A 125 -16.39 -5.97 27.96
N ASN A 126 -16.19 -7.28 27.82
CA ASN A 126 -16.30 -8.21 28.94
C ASN A 126 -15.34 -7.85 30.09
N ASP A 127 -14.10 -7.48 29.78
CA ASP A 127 -13.11 -7.04 30.76
C ASP A 127 -13.55 -5.77 31.49
N LEU A 128 -14.24 -4.86 30.81
CA LEU A 128 -14.74 -3.62 31.40
C LEU A 128 -15.99 -3.84 32.26
N THR A 129 -16.81 -4.86 31.95
CA THR A 129 -18.05 -5.16 32.70
C THR A 129 -17.85 -6.13 33.87
N HIS A 130 -16.73 -6.84 33.92
CA HIS A 130 -16.37 -7.76 35.01
C HIS A 130 -15.33 -7.17 35.99
N GLN A 131 -15.06 -5.87 35.90
CA GLN A 131 -14.43 -5.05 36.94
C GLN A 131 -15.47 -4.49 37.90
#